data_AF-A0A963EI16-F1
#
_entry.id   AF-A0A963EI16-F1
#
_cell.length_a   1.000
_cell.length_b   1.000
_cell.length_c   1.000
_cell.angle_alpha   90.00
_cell.angle_beta   90.00
_cell.angle_gamma   90.00
#
_symmetry.space_group_name_H-M   'P 1'
#
loop_
_entity.id
_entity.type
_entity.pdbx_description
1 polymer ?
#
loop_
_entity_poly.entity_id
_entity_poly.type
_entity_poly.pdbx_seq_one_letter_code
_entity_poly.pdbx_strand_id
1 'polypeptide(L)' 'MRSSLPANIGSDGRIVAVLGPTNTGKTHLAVERMLAHESGMMGFPLRLLAREIYDRIVAIKGERAV' A
#
# COMPACT_ATOMS: atom_id res chain seq x y z
N MET A 1 -30.79 25.21 3.84
CA MET A 1 -30.02 24.65 4.97
C MET A 1 -29.94 23.14 4.83
N ARG A 2 -28.84 22.65 4.24
CA ARG A 2 -28.31 21.26 4.16
C ARG A 2 -27.43 21.18 2.90
N SER A 3 -26.25 21.78 2.96
CA SER A 3 -25.15 21.48 2.02
C SER A 3 -24.44 20.24 2.56
N SER A 4 -24.63 19.12 1.88
CA SER A 4 -23.97 17.84 2.13
C SER A 4 -22.46 18.00 2.00
N LEU A 5 -21.75 17.76 3.10
CA LEU A 5 -20.31 17.52 3.15
C LEU A 5 -19.97 16.31 2.25
N PRO A 6 -18.83 16.30 1.55
CA PRO A 6 -18.40 15.11 0.81
C PRO A 6 -18.21 13.97 1.81
N ALA A 7 -18.75 12.81 1.44
CA ALA A 7 -18.73 11.59 2.21
C ALA A 7 -17.30 11.29 2.70
N ASN A 8 -17.22 11.03 4.00
CA ASN A 8 -16.09 10.48 4.71
C ASN A 8 -15.48 9.33 3.89
N ILE A 9 -14.21 9.41 3.50
CA ILE A 9 -13.50 8.33 2.79
C ILE A 9 -13.14 7.25 3.83
N GLY A 10 -14.14 6.57 4.32
CA GLY A 10 -13.97 5.55 5.34
C GLY A 10 -15.21 4.69 5.45
N SER A 11 -15.27 3.64 4.62
CA SER A 11 -15.90 2.33 4.92
C SER A 11 -16.34 1.55 3.67
N ASP A 12 -16.28 2.11 2.46
CA ASP A 12 -16.55 1.31 1.26
C ASP A 12 -15.29 0.52 0.89
N GLY A 13 -15.37 -0.81 0.98
CA GLY A 13 -14.32 -1.77 0.60
C GLY A 13 -13.98 -1.71 -0.89
N ARG A 14 -13.44 -0.58 -1.34
CA ARG A 14 -13.12 -0.29 -2.73
C ARG A 14 -12.00 -1.20 -3.19
N ILE A 15 -12.32 -2.12 -4.09
CA ILE A 15 -11.35 -3.02 -4.71
C ILE A 15 -10.80 -2.36 -5.97
N VAL A 16 -9.47 -2.30 -6.09
CA VAL A 16 -8.79 -1.76 -7.26
C VAL A 16 -7.79 -2.80 -7.77
N ALA A 17 -7.92 -3.18 -9.05
CA ALA A 17 -6.94 -4.01 -9.72
C ALA A 17 -6.00 -3.14 -10.55
N VAL A 18 -4.69 -3.26 -10.32
CA VAL A 18 -3.65 -2.60 -11.12
C VAL A 18 -2.99 -3.67 -11.99
N LEU A 19 -3.16 -3.58 -13.31
CA LEU A 19 -2.71 -4.59 -14.27
C LEU A 19 -1.55 -4.07 -15.12
N GLY A 20 -0.67 -4.98 -15.54
CA GLY A 20 0.43 -4.70 -16.45
C GLY A 20 1.49 -5.81 -16.46
N PRO A 21 2.37 -5.89 -17.47
CA PRO A 21 3.44 -6.89 -17.56
C PRO A 21 4.37 -6.89 -16.35
N THR A 22 5.15 -7.95 -16.13
CA THR A 22 6.14 -7.98 -15.03
C THR A 22 7.18 -6.86 -15.19
N ASN A 23 7.80 -6.45 -14.08
CA ASN A 23 8.84 -5.42 -14.04
C ASN A 23 8.42 -3.98 -14.46
N THR A 24 7.13 -3.65 -14.41
CA THR A 24 6.60 -2.30 -14.77
C THR A 24 6.19 -1.43 -13.58
N GLY A 25 6.87 -1.54 -12.43
CA GLY A 25 6.66 -0.62 -11.30
C GLY A 25 5.39 -0.82 -10.45
N LYS A 26 4.55 -1.83 -10.71
CA LYS A 26 3.33 -2.09 -9.91
C LYS A 26 3.59 -2.26 -8.42
N THR A 27 4.65 -2.98 -8.05
CA THR A 27 5.04 -3.16 -6.65
C THR A 27 5.46 -1.85 -5.99
N HIS A 28 6.14 -0.97 -6.72
CA HIS A 28 6.52 0.35 -6.21
C HIS A 28 5.29 1.18 -5.90
N LEU A 29 4.34 1.26 -6.84
CA LEU A 29 3.07 1.96 -6.63
C LEU A 29 2.28 1.39 -5.44
N ALA A 30 2.28 0.07 -5.27
CA ALA A 30 1.59 -0.57 -4.15
C ALA A 30 2.24 -0.23 -2.80
N VAL A 31 3.58 -0.18 -2.72
CA VAL A 31 4.31 0.20 -1.50
C VAL A 31 4.07 1.68 -1.17
N GLU A 32 4.19 2.58 -2.14
CA GLU A 32 3.93 4.02 -1.93
C GLU A 32 2.52 4.26 -1.39
N ARG A 33 1.52 3.59 -1.99
CA ARG A 33 0.14 3.68 -1.52
C ARG A 33 -0.02 3.10 -0.12
N MET A 34 0.58 1.95 0.19
CA MET A 34 0.51 1.36 1.52
C MET A 34 1.12 2.29 2.58
N LEU A 35 2.30 2.86 2.30
CA LEU A 35 3.01 3.76 3.22
C LEU A 35 2.37 5.14 3.37
N ALA A 36 1.42 5.50 2.50
CA ALA A 36 0.62 6.72 2.61
C ALA A 36 -0.56 6.59 3.58
N HIS A 37 -0.88 5.37 4.04
CA HIS A 37 -1.94 5.11 5.02
C HIS A 37 -1.34 4.79 6.39
N GLU A 38 -2.08 5.09 7.48
CA GLU A 38 -1.63 4.81 8.86
C GLU A 38 -1.45 3.31 9.15
N SER A 39 -2.24 2.46 8.47
CA SER A 39 -2.14 1.01 8.57
C SER A 39 -2.43 0.36 7.22
N GLY A 40 -1.85 -0.82 7.00
CA GLY A 40 -2.04 -1.58 5.78
C GLY A 40 -1.33 -2.92 5.83
N MET A 41 -1.68 -3.81 4.91
CA MET A 41 -1.05 -5.12 4.76
C MET A 41 -0.68 -5.33 3.29
N MET A 42 0.50 -5.91 3.07
CA MET A 42 0.93 -6.36 1.75
C MET A 42 1.21 -7.87 1.80
N GLY A 43 0.46 -8.64 1.00
CA GLY A 43 0.63 -10.09 0.87
C GLY A 43 1.55 -10.45 -0.29
N PHE A 44 2.42 -11.44 -0.09
CA PHE A 44 3.34 -11.92 -1.12
C PHE A 44 3.24 -13.45 -1.25
N PRO A 45 3.40 -14.00 -2.47
CA PRO A 45 3.38 -15.44 -2.67
C PRO A 45 4.65 -16.14 -2.16
N LEU A 46 5.77 -15.41 -2.02
CA LEU A 46 7.07 -15.97 -1.64
C LEU A 46 7.65 -15.23 -0.44
N ARG A 47 8.25 -15.99 0.48
CA ARG A 47 8.91 -15.44 1.68
C ARG A 47 10.06 -14.50 1.34
N LEU A 48 10.83 -14.83 0.29
CA LEU A 48 11.95 -14.01 -0.15
C LEU A 48 11.50 -12.63 -0.65
N LEU A 49 10.38 -12.57 -1.38
CA LEU A 49 9.80 -11.30 -1.83
C LEU A 49 9.30 -10.46 -0.65
N ALA A 50 8.67 -11.10 0.34
CA ALA A 50 8.26 -10.41 1.56
C ALA A 50 9.47 -9.83 2.30
N ARG A 51 10.57 -10.58 2.40
CA ARG A 51 11.80 -10.12 3.04
C ARG A 51 12.43 -8.95 2.28
N GLU A 52 12.54 -9.06 0.96
CA GLU A 52 13.09 -8.02 0.11
C GLU A 52 12.30 -6.70 0.25
N ILE A 53 10.97 -6.75 0.26
CA ILE A 53 10.15 -5.55 0.43
C ILE A 53 10.23 -5.01 1.87
N TYR A 54 10.24 -5.87 2.88
CA TYR A 54 10.44 -5.44 4.27
C TYR A 54 11.75 -4.67 4.43
N ASP A 55 12.86 -5.21 3.92
CA ASP A 55 14.18 -4.56 4.00
C ASP A 55 14.18 -3.19 3.30
N ARG A 56 13.51 -3.05 2.15
CA ARG A 56 13.34 -1.75 1.49
C ARG A 56 12.54 -0.77 2.34
N ILE A 57 11.45 -1.21 2.97
CA ILE A 57 10.60 -0.34 3.80
C ILE A 57 11.38 0.09 5.05
N VAL A 58 12.11 -0.81 5.69
CA VAL A 58 13.02 -0.49 6.80
C VAL A 58 14.07 0.53 6.38
N ALA A 59 14.64 0.42 5.18
CA ALA A 59 15.59 1.42 4.67
C ALA A 59 14.95 2.81 4.47
N ILE A 60 13.64 2.89 4.21
CA ILE A 60 12.90 4.14 4.01
C ILE A 60 12.42 4.75 5.33
N LYS A 61 11.85 3.93 6.23
CA LYS A 61 11.16 4.39 7.46
C LYS A 61 12.00 4.24 8.73
N GLY A 62 13.03 3.41 8.70
CA GLY A 62 13.81 2.99 9.86
C GLY A 62 13.16 1.81 10.59
N GLU A 63 13.98 0.92 11.15
CA GLU A 63 13.55 -0.35 11.76
C GLU A 63 12.53 -0.18 12.89
N ARG A 64 12.59 0.93 13.63
CA ARG A 64 11.66 1.21 14.75
C ARG A 64 10.26 1.65 14.31
N ALA A 65 10.07 1.87 13.01
CA ALA A 65 8.84 2.39 12.44
C ALA A 65 8.09 1.37 11.56
N VAL A 66 8.53 0.11 11.53
CA VAL A 66 7.99 -0.99 10.70
C VAL A 66 7.59 -2.16 11.59
#